data_AF-A0A7S2MMA6-F1
#
_entry.id   AF-A0A7S2MMA6-F1
#
_cell.length_a   1.000
_cell.length_b   1.000
_cell.length_c   1.000
_cell.angle_alpha   90.00
_cell.angle_beta   90.00
_cell.angle_gamma   90.00
#
_symmetry.space_group_name_H-M   'P 1'
#
loop_
_entity.id
_entity.type
_entity.pdbx_description
1 polymer ?
#
loop_
_entity_poly.entity_id
_entity_poly.type
_entity_poly.pdbx_seq_one_letter_code
_entity_poly.pdbx_strand_id
1 'polypeptide(L)'
;AARLSASSRTVEHFVVFLQADTFTTPMAHVLVDELLFVLAAGTQPVLVHNTDPLQGGCSFEELLRTTPTALIEAGLYRPIAIAWYPDIAFREVSLRILARTL
;
A
#
# COMPACT_ATOMS: atom_id res chain seq x y z
N ALA A 1 -27.39 -25.49 -2.63
CA ALA A 1 -26.60 -24.62 -1.74
C ALA A 1 -25.22 -25.26 -1.52
N ALA A 2 -24.23 -24.88 -2.34
CA ALA A 2 -22.84 -25.29 -2.13
C ALA A 2 -22.12 -24.12 -1.47
N ARG A 3 -21.83 -24.23 -0.17
CA ARG A 3 -20.87 -23.34 0.48
C ARG A 3 -19.50 -23.70 -0.08
N LEU A 4 -18.97 -22.86 -0.97
CA LEU A 4 -17.55 -22.87 -1.29
C LEU A 4 -16.83 -22.61 0.04
N SER A 5 -16.12 -23.62 0.56
CA SER A 5 -15.26 -23.42 1.72
C SER A 5 -14.21 -22.39 1.33
N ALA A 6 -14.19 -21.25 2.01
CA ALA A 6 -13.11 -20.29 1.90
C ALA A 6 -11.84 -21.00 2.33
N SER A 7 -11.05 -21.48 1.35
CA SER A 7 -9.68 -21.89 1.58
C SER A 7 -9.00 -20.72 2.29
N SER A 8 -8.42 -20.97 3.46
CA SER A 8 -7.70 -19.94 4.21
C SER A 8 -6.59 -19.38 3.32
N ARG A 9 -6.81 -18.22 2.71
CA ARG A 9 -5.75 -17.48 2.04
C ARG A 9 -4.84 -16.96 3.13
N THR A 10 -3.74 -17.64 3.38
CA THR A 10 -2.64 -17.10 4.16
C THR A 10 -1.94 -16.06 3.31
N VAL A 11 -2.14 -14.78 3.63
CA VAL A 11 -1.39 -13.68 3.02
C VAL A 11 -0.06 -13.58 3.75
N GLU A 12 1.01 -14.06 3.12
CA GLU A 12 2.37 -13.91 3.68
C GLU A 12 2.83 -12.45 3.59
N HIS A 13 2.54 -11.79 2.47
CA HIS A 13 2.90 -10.40 2.23
C HIS A 13 1.78 -9.66 1.49
N PHE A 14 1.56 -8.39 1.86
CA PHE A 14 0.65 -7.49 1.15
C PHE A 14 1.43 -6.24 0.77
N VAL A 15 1.69 -6.03 -0.52
CA VAL A 15 2.48 -4.88 -1.02
C VAL A 15 1.54 -3.87 -1.66
N VAL A 16 1.65 -2.60 -1.26
CA VAL A 16 0.86 -1.51 -1.85
C VAL A 16 1.80 -0.48 -2.47
N PHE A 17 1.60 -0.26 -3.77
CA PHE A 17 2.26 0.81 -4.50
C PHE A 17 1.37 2.06 -4.45
N LEU A 18 1.79 3.04 -3.66
CA LEU A 18 1.11 4.28 -3.38
C LEU A 18 1.52 5.36 -4.39
N GLN A 19 0.51 5.98 -4.99
CA GLN A 19 0.60 7.09 -5.93
C GLN A 19 -0.57 8.07 -5.71
N ALA A 20 -0.59 9.20 -6.42
CA ALA A 20 -1.51 10.31 -6.17
C ALA A 20 -3.00 9.93 -6.20
N ASP A 21 -3.38 8.97 -7.05
CA ASP A 21 -4.77 8.58 -7.26
C ASP A 21 -5.20 7.29 -6.55
N THR A 22 -4.30 6.68 -5.75
CA THR A 22 -4.51 5.38 -5.08
C THR A 22 -5.87 5.26 -4.42
N PHE A 23 -6.32 6.33 -3.75
CA PHE A 23 -7.56 6.36 -2.99
C PHE A 23 -8.66 7.23 -3.59
N THR A 24 -8.47 7.76 -4.80
CA THR A 24 -9.42 8.68 -5.45
C THR A 24 -10.07 8.10 -6.70
N THR A 25 -9.60 6.93 -7.18
CA THR A 25 -10.25 6.25 -8.31
C THR A 25 -11.64 5.69 -7.93
N PRO A 26 -12.55 5.48 -8.91
CA PRO A 26 -13.85 4.85 -8.65
C PRO A 26 -13.76 3.45 -8.00
N MET A 27 -12.66 2.73 -8.24
CA MET A 27 -12.42 1.39 -7.68
C MET A 27 -11.63 1.40 -6.36
N ALA A 28 -11.28 2.57 -5.83
CA ALA A 28 -10.49 2.69 -4.59
C ALA A 28 -11.10 1.93 -3.40
N HIS A 29 -12.44 1.85 -3.34
CA HIS A 29 -13.15 1.13 -2.27
C HIS A 29 -12.73 -0.35 -2.16
N VAL A 30 -12.43 -1.02 -3.28
CA VAL A 30 -11.97 -2.43 -3.27
C VAL A 30 -10.62 -2.55 -2.55
N LEU A 31 -9.67 -1.66 -2.87
CA LEU A 31 -8.36 -1.63 -2.21
C LEU A 31 -8.50 -1.29 -0.71
N VAL A 32 -9.39 -0.37 -0.36
CA VAL A 32 -9.66 0.02 1.02
C VAL A 32 -10.17 -1.18 1.82
N ASP A 33 -11.13 -1.93 1.29
CA ASP A 33 -11.68 -3.11 1.95
C ASP A 33 -10.61 -4.20 2.14
N GLU A 34 -9.76 -4.44 1.14
CA GLU A 34 -8.65 -5.39 1.25
C GLU A 34 -7.63 -4.97 2.31
N LEU A 35 -7.24 -3.68 2.32
CA LEU A 35 -6.32 -3.13 3.31
C LEU A 35 -6.87 -3.23 4.73
N LEU A 36 -8.15 -2.91 4.94
CA LEU A 36 -8.79 -3.05 6.25
C LEU A 36 -8.83 -4.51 6.69
N PHE A 37 -9.12 -5.44 5.79
CA PHE A 37 -9.11 -6.87 6.09
C PHE A 37 -7.72 -7.34 6.54
N VAL A 38 -6.67 -6.96 5.81
CA VAL A 38 -5.27 -7.32 6.12
C VAL A 38 -4.81 -6.72 7.44
N LEU A 39 -5.12 -5.45 7.69
CA LEU A 39 -4.79 -4.76 8.94
C LEU A 39 -5.53 -5.37 10.13
N ALA A 40 -6.81 -5.73 9.97
CA ALA A 40 -7.60 -6.39 11.00
C ALA A 40 -7.08 -7.81 11.32
N ALA A 41 -6.47 -8.49 10.35
CA ALA A 41 -5.79 -9.77 10.54
C ALA A 41 -4.40 -9.64 11.22
N GLY A 42 -3.95 -8.42 11.51
CA GLY A 42 -2.65 -8.14 12.14
C GLY A 42 -1.47 -8.10 11.18
N THR A 43 -1.70 -8.28 9.87
CA THR A 43 -0.66 -8.20 8.85
C THR A 43 -0.42 -6.73 8.50
N GLN A 44 0.84 -6.29 8.59
CA GLN A 44 1.23 -4.95 8.16
C GLN A 44 1.58 -4.96 6.67
N PRO A 45 0.95 -4.13 5.84
CA PRO A 45 1.30 -4.05 4.43
C PRO A 45 2.68 -3.37 4.25
N VAL A 46 3.41 -3.81 3.24
CA VAL A 46 4.63 -3.14 2.80
C VAL A 46 4.22 -2.02 1.85
N LEU A 47 4.45 -0.79 2.28
CA LEU A 47 4.10 0.40 1.53
C LEU A 47 5.27 0.86 0.66
N VAL A 48 5.03 1.08 -0.62
CA VAL A 48 5.99 1.65 -1.57
C VAL A 48 5.39 2.94 -2.09
N HIS A 49 6.06 4.08 -1.89
CA HIS A 49 5.52 5.40 -2.22
C HIS A 49 6.22 6.01 -3.43
N ASN A 50 5.49 6.17 -4.53
CA ASN A 50 5.99 6.83 -5.73
C ASN A 50 6.19 8.33 -5.51
N THR A 51 7.44 8.78 -5.63
CA THR A 51 7.80 10.20 -5.48
C THR A 51 8.00 10.91 -6.81
N ASP A 52 7.71 10.27 -7.95
CA ASP A 52 7.88 10.84 -9.29
C ASP A 52 6.57 11.46 -9.80
N PRO A 53 6.40 12.80 -9.76
CA PRO A 53 5.17 13.46 -10.21
C PRO A 53 4.91 13.30 -11.71
N LEU A 54 5.92 13.00 -12.52
CA LEU A 54 5.74 12.73 -13.96
C LEU A 54 5.15 11.35 -14.24
N GLN A 55 5.17 10.47 -13.23
CA GLN A 55 4.67 9.09 -13.30
C GLN A 55 3.59 8.83 -12.24
N GLY A 56 2.80 9.85 -11.90
CA GLY A 56 1.67 9.73 -10.98
C GLY A 56 2.03 9.75 -9.49
N GLY A 57 3.30 9.93 -9.15
CA GLY A 57 3.76 10.10 -7.77
C GLY A 57 3.31 11.43 -7.16
N CYS A 58 3.43 11.55 -5.85
CA CYS A 58 3.07 12.76 -5.11
C CYS A 58 3.95 12.94 -3.87
N SER A 59 3.76 14.05 -3.18
CA SER A 59 4.27 14.18 -1.82
C SER A 59 3.48 13.28 -0.86
N PHE A 60 4.11 12.85 0.23
CA PHE A 60 3.42 12.03 1.23
C PHE A 60 2.27 12.81 1.91
N GLU A 61 2.39 14.13 2.01
CA GLU A 61 1.32 15.00 2.52
C GLU A 61 0.08 14.94 1.61
N GLU A 62 0.25 15.04 0.29
CA GLU A 62 -0.85 14.90 -0.67
C GLU A 62 -1.50 13.52 -0.60
N LEU A 63 -0.69 12.46 -0.47
CA LEU A 63 -1.20 11.11 -0.28
C LEU A 63 -2.06 10.99 0.99
N LEU A 64 -1.58 11.51 2.12
CA LEU A 64 -2.31 11.51 3.39
C LEU A 64 -3.66 12.21 3.28
N ARG A 65 -3.75 13.33 2.54
CA ARG A 65 -5.01 14.07 2.34
C ARG A 65 -6.09 13.26 1.62
N THR A 66 -5.68 12.33 0.76
CA THR A 66 -6.62 11.48 0.00
C THR A 66 -6.84 10.12 0.67
N THR A 67 -6.03 9.77 1.67
CA THR A 67 -6.15 8.48 2.34
C THR A 67 -7.39 8.45 3.23
N PRO A 68 -8.26 7.43 3.09
CA PRO A 68 -9.42 7.27 3.95
C PRO A 68 -9.05 7.23 5.43
N THR A 69 -9.75 8.01 6.26
CA THR A 69 -9.50 8.09 7.71
C THR A 69 -9.50 6.72 8.38
N ALA A 70 -10.39 5.81 7.95
CA ALA A 70 -10.45 4.45 8.48
C ALA A 70 -9.13 3.68 8.33
N LEU A 71 -8.39 3.88 7.23
CA LEU A 71 -7.08 3.24 7.03
C LEU A 71 -6.00 3.87 7.92
N ILE A 72 -6.05 5.19 8.10
CA ILE A 72 -5.14 5.90 9.00
C ILE A 72 -5.33 5.39 10.44
N GLU A 73 -6.58 5.33 10.91
CA GLU A 73 -6.95 4.82 12.24
C GLU A 73 -6.62 3.34 12.42
N ALA A 74 -6.82 2.53 11.39
CA ALA A 74 -6.42 1.12 11.35
C ALA A 74 -4.88 0.93 11.36
N GLY A 75 -4.11 2.02 11.22
CA GLY A 75 -2.66 2.01 11.35
C GLY A 75 -1.92 1.68 10.05
N LEU A 76 -2.49 1.97 8.88
CA LEU A 76 -1.86 1.74 7.57
C LEU A 76 -0.41 2.26 7.52
N TYR A 77 -0.15 3.43 8.10
CA TYR A 77 1.16 4.10 8.09
C TYR A 77 2.01 3.88 9.35
N ARG A 78 1.73 2.85 10.16
CA ARG A 78 2.65 2.42 11.22
C ARG A 78 4.03 2.00 10.65
N PRO A 79 4.11 1.23 9.55
CA PRO A 79 5.38 1.02 8.84
C PRO A 79 5.79 2.26 8.05
N ILE A 80 7.10 2.49 7.95
CA ILE A 80 7.67 3.53 7.09
C ILE A 80 7.52 3.07 5.63
N ALA A 81 6.92 3.91 4.79
CA ALA A 81 6.83 3.64 3.36
C ALA A 81 8.22 3.72 2.70
N ILE A 82 8.51 2.74 1.85
CA ILE A 82 9.72 2.70 1.04
C ILE A 82 9.53 3.68 -0.12
N ALA A 83 10.37 4.71 -0.20
CA ALA A 83 10.30 5.66 -1.30
C ALA A 83 10.68 5.01 -2.64
N TRP A 84 9.88 5.23 -3.68
CA TRP A 84 10.15 4.82 -5.06
C TRP A 84 10.58 6.05 -5.86
N TYR A 85 11.89 6.22 -5.97
CA TYR A 85 12.50 7.39 -6.58
C TYR A 85 12.46 7.33 -8.11
N PRO A 86 12.38 8.50 -8.81
CA PRO A 86 12.58 8.58 -10.26
C PRO A 86 14.01 8.20 -10.67
N ASP A 87 14.99 8.61 -9.87
CA ASP A 87 16.41 8.30 -10.10
C ASP A 87 16.68 6.79 -9.92
N ILE A 88 17.29 6.19 -10.95
CA ILE A 88 17.54 4.74 -10.99
C ILE A 88 18.48 4.27 -9.88
N ALA A 89 19.49 5.06 -9.51
CA ALA A 89 20.45 4.69 -8.48
C ALA A 89 19.78 4.62 -7.10
N PHE A 90 18.86 5.54 -6.82
CA PHE A 90 18.08 5.49 -5.57
C PHE A 90 17.02 4.40 -5.61
N ARG A 91 16.39 4.16 -6.77
CA ARG A 91 15.40 3.09 -6.95
C ARG A 91 15.99 1.70 -6.70
N GLU A 92 17.24 1.45 -7.09
CA GLU A 92 17.92 0.18 -6.78
C GLU A 92 18.04 -0.07 -5.26
N VAL A 93 18.32 0.98 -4.49
CA VAL A 93 18.35 0.88 -3.02
C VAL A 93 16.97 0.57 -2.47
N SER A 94 15.92 1.25 -2.96
CA SER A 94 14.53 0.99 -2.58
C SER A 94 14.11 -0.45 -2.88
N LEU A 95 14.49 -0.99 -4.04
CA LEU A 95 14.23 -2.39 -4.41
C LEU A 95 14.91 -3.37 -3.46
N ARG A 96 16.16 -3.09 -3.04
CA ARG A 96 16.87 -3.93 -2.05
C ARG A 96 16.23 -3.88 -0.67
N ILE A 97 15.70 -2.73 -0.25
CA ILE A 97 14.95 -2.60 1.01
C ILE A 97 13.64 -3.40 0.91
N LEU A 98 12.91 -3.24 -0.19
CA LEU A 98 11.67 -3.99 -0.45
C LEU A 98 11.92 -5.50 -0.41
N ALA A 99 12.92 -5.99 -1.15
CA ALA A 99 13.28 -7.41 -1.20
C ALA A 99 13.72 -8.00 0.15
N ARG A 100 14.13 -7.19 1.12
CA ARG A 100 14.45 -7.64 2.49
C ARG A 100 13.26 -7.57 3.45
N THR A 101 12.22 -6.85 3.06
CA THR A 101 11.00 -6.67 3.85
C THR A 101 9.96 -7.75 3.50
N LEU A 102 10.07 -8.32 2.30
CA LEU A 102 9.44 -9.57 1.87
C LEU A 102 10.26 -10.79 2.33
#